data_AF-A0A1H4MJG2-F1
#
_entry.id   AF-A0A1H4MJG2-F1
#
_cell.length_a   1.000
_cell.length_b   1.000
_cell.length_c   1.000
_cell.angle_alpha   90.00
_cell.angle_beta   90.00
_cell.angle_gamma   90.00
#
_symmetry.space_group_name_H-M   'P 1'
#
loop_
_entity.id
_entity.type
_entity.pdbx_description
1 polymer ?
#
loop_
_entity_poly.entity_id
_entity_poly.type
_entity_poly.pdbx_seq_one_letter_code
_entity_poly.pdbx_strand_id
1 'polypeptide(L)'
;MRLATYLGRDLENLCARESHTLREVMGIMNRAGLRLVPILRDSSDDFVGVIADGDLRRYLAAEGDLTAPVKVAMNHSPVLLDDEISTGQVRSFMLRRGIEHAPRVRDGKLEAFHVLWPTSSPQELTAVIMTGGLGTRLAPLTEKTPKPLLPIAGKPILSHIIEHLRDQGITRFILSVNYLADMIVDHYGDGSDLNVTIDYTHETMRMGTGGALGLIDVDTLSDPFICLNGDILNDIDVNALQSQHRENTWDATMVVRDHHYVVPYGVVEVDPSKNFVGAKEKPTMSFKINAGIYMLSKSVLSVVPRNIFYDLPMLFHDLQERGMRVGTYTHSGRWIDIGTMSELTRARNIYEGKEA
;
A
#
# COMPACT_ATOMS: atom_id res chain seq x y z
N MET A 1 -11.52 1.94 -8.20
CA MET A 1 -10.77 3.21 -8.36
C MET A 1 -10.30 3.71 -7.00
N ARG A 2 -9.01 4.01 -6.88
CA ARG A 2 -8.36 4.61 -5.69
C ARG A 2 -8.44 6.12 -5.80
N LEU A 3 -8.85 6.81 -4.72
CA LEU A 3 -8.84 8.27 -4.67
C LEU A 3 -7.49 8.77 -4.14
N ALA A 4 -6.82 9.63 -4.89
CA ALA A 4 -5.69 10.42 -4.45
C ALA A 4 -6.10 11.90 -4.36
N THR A 5 -5.57 12.62 -3.38
CA THR A 5 -5.81 14.06 -3.18
C THR A 5 -4.47 14.78 -3.09
N TYR A 6 -4.27 15.76 -3.96
CA TYR A 6 -3.05 16.57 -4.02
C TYR A 6 -3.33 17.97 -3.47
N LEU A 7 -2.45 18.44 -2.57
CA LEU A 7 -2.53 19.71 -1.85
C LEU A 7 -1.16 20.40 -1.84
N GLY A 8 -1.14 21.72 -1.65
CA GLY A 8 0.11 22.47 -1.43
C GLY A 8 1.17 22.26 -2.53
N ARG A 9 2.41 21.93 -2.14
CA ARG A 9 3.50 21.72 -3.10
C ARG A 9 3.30 20.55 -4.05
N ASP A 10 2.62 19.49 -3.60
CA ASP A 10 2.34 18.35 -4.47
C ASP A 10 1.37 18.73 -5.58
N LEU A 11 0.47 19.68 -5.30
CA LEU A 11 -0.46 20.23 -6.28
C LEU A 11 0.25 21.15 -7.29
N GLU A 12 1.19 22.00 -6.83
CA GLU A 12 1.94 22.93 -7.70
C GLU A 12 2.68 22.19 -8.82
N ASN A 13 3.27 21.03 -8.51
CA ASN A 13 4.00 20.21 -9.49
C ASN A 13 3.12 19.57 -10.57
N LEU A 14 1.80 19.58 -10.37
CA LEU A 14 0.81 18.99 -11.29
C LEU A 14 0.10 20.05 -12.13
N CYS A 15 0.34 21.33 -11.87
CA CYS A 15 -0.30 22.45 -12.56
C CYS A 15 0.56 22.97 -13.72
N ALA A 16 -0.09 23.54 -14.72
CA ALA A 16 0.58 24.29 -15.79
C ALA A 16 0.09 25.74 -15.83
N ARG A 17 0.86 26.58 -16.52
CA ARG A 17 0.55 27.99 -16.79
C ARG A 17 -0.22 28.13 -18.10
N GLU A 18 -1.13 29.09 -18.18
CA GLU A 18 -1.94 29.32 -19.40
C GLU A 18 -1.10 29.71 -20.64
N SER A 19 0.12 30.21 -20.42
CA SER A 19 1.12 30.48 -21.44
C SER A 19 1.97 29.28 -21.84
N HIS A 20 2.03 28.21 -21.03
CA HIS A 20 2.79 27.01 -21.39
C HIS A 20 2.27 26.43 -22.69
N THR A 21 3.18 25.92 -23.50
CA THR A 21 2.88 25.22 -24.74
C THR A 21 2.18 23.89 -24.45
N LEU A 22 1.36 23.41 -25.39
CA LEU A 22 0.74 22.08 -25.27
C LEU A 22 1.80 20.98 -25.09
N ARG A 23 2.98 21.12 -25.71
CA ARG A 23 4.11 20.21 -25.53
C ARG A 23 4.61 20.16 -24.07
N GLU A 24 4.75 21.31 -23.41
CA GLU A 24 5.16 21.38 -22.01
C GLU A 24 4.12 20.72 -21.09
N VAL A 25 2.83 20.96 -21.37
CA VAL A 25 1.74 20.35 -20.59
C VAL A 25 1.68 18.84 -20.77
N MET A 26 1.87 18.33 -21.99
CA MET A 26 2.02 16.88 -22.22
C MET A 26 3.22 16.30 -21.46
N GLY A 27 4.30 17.08 -21.31
CA GLY A 27 5.44 16.70 -20.47
C GLY A 27 5.06 16.58 -18.99
N ILE A 28 4.23 17.48 -18.47
CA ILE A 28 3.70 17.40 -17.10
C ILE A 28 2.80 16.17 -16.94
N MET A 29 1.85 15.96 -17.87
CA MET A 29 0.97 14.78 -17.90
C MET A 29 1.78 13.48 -17.83
N ASN A 30 2.80 13.34 -18.68
CA ASN A 30 3.62 12.13 -18.74
C ASN A 30 4.44 11.90 -17.46
N ARG A 31 5.06 12.95 -16.90
CA ARG A 31 5.83 12.83 -15.64
C ARG A 31 4.95 12.50 -14.44
N ALA A 32 3.73 13.06 -14.42
CA ALA A 32 2.78 12.87 -13.34
C ALA A 32 1.90 11.62 -13.50
N GLY A 33 1.94 10.97 -14.67
CA GLY A 33 1.02 9.88 -15.03
C GLY A 33 -0.44 10.33 -15.15
N LEU A 34 -0.71 11.62 -15.30
CA LEU A 34 -2.05 12.20 -15.33
C LEU A 34 -2.61 12.30 -16.75
N ARG A 35 -3.93 12.14 -16.90
CA ARG A 35 -4.66 12.38 -18.15
C ARG A 35 -5.28 13.77 -18.23
N LEU A 36 -5.16 14.55 -17.15
CA LEU A 36 -5.71 15.90 -17.02
C LEU A 36 -4.79 16.75 -16.14
N VAL A 37 -4.54 17.99 -16.56
CA VAL A 37 -3.70 18.97 -15.86
C VAL A 37 -4.50 20.24 -15.57
N PRO A 38 -4.53 20.72 -14.30
CA PRO A 38 -5.05 22.04 -13.96
C PRO A 38 -4.22 23.18 -14.54
N ILE A 39 -4.88 24.22 -15.04
CA ILE A 39 -4.25 25.39 -15.62
C ILE A 39 -4.45 26.61 -14.72
N LEU A 40 -3.36 27.31 -14.43
CA LEU A 40 -3.31 28.53 -13.64
C LEU A 40 -2.98 29.73 -14.52
N ARG A 41 -3.53 30.89 -14.15
CA ARG A 41 -3.24 32.18 -14.77
C ARG A 41 -1.79 32.59 -14.51
N ASP A 42 -1.14 33.18 -15.50
CA ASP A 42 0.25 33.64 -15.38
C ASP A 42 0.41 34.74 -14.33
N SER A 43 -0.54 35.67 -14.25
CA SER A 43 -0.44 36.89 -13.45
C SER A 43 -0.84 36.74 -11.98
N SER A 44 -1.58 35.69 -11.62
CA SER A 44 -2.27 35.65 -10.34
C SER A 44 -2.40 34.27 -9.69
N ASP A 45 -1.93 33.17 -10.27
CA ASP A 45 -2.19 31.79 -9.77
C ASP A 45 -3.68 31.42 -9.69
N ASP A 46 -4.57 32.18 -10.32
CA ASP A 46 -5.99 31.84 -10.35
C ASP A 46 -6.20 30.61 -11.23
N PHE A 47 -7.08 29.71 -10.80
CA PHE A 47 -7.48 28.56 -11.60
C PHE A 47 -8.32 29.05 -12.79
N VAL A 48 -7.91 28.70 -14.01
CA VAL A 48 -8.57 29.16 -15.25
C VAL A 48 -9.13 28.03 -16.10
N GLY A 49 -8.81 26.77 -15.78
CA GLY A 49 -9.36 25.63 -16.49
C GLY A 49 -8.52 24.37 -16.30
N VAL A 50 -8.79 23.39 -17.16
CA VAL A 50 -8.03 22.14 -17.22
C VAL A 50 -7.76 21.80 -18.68
N ILE A 51 -6.74 21.00 -18.94
CA ILE A 51 -6.59 20.33 -20.22
C ILE A 51 -6.48 18.83 -20.02
N ALA A 52 -7.26 18.07 -20.78
CA ALA A 52 -7.24 16.61 -20.81
C ALA A 52 -6.76 16.06 -22.16
N ASP A 53 -6.43 14.76 -22.21
CA ASP A 53 -6.10 14.06 -23.45
C ASP A 53 -7.14 14.27 -24.56
N GLY A 54 -8.43 14.32 -24.18
CA GLY A 54 -9.53 14.57 -25.10
C GLY A 54 -9.52 15.98 -25.71
N ASP A 55 -9.03 16.97 -24.99
CA ASP A 55 -8.90 18.35 -25.46
C ASP A 55 -7.73 18.47 -26.44
N LEU A 56 -6.57 17.91 -26.05
CA LEU A 56 -5.38 17.82 -26.89
C LEU A 56 -5.70 17.12 -28.21
N ARG A 57 -6.32 15.94 -28.14
CA ARG A 57 -6.70 15.17 -29.33
C ARG A 57 -7.65 15.94 -30.24
N ARG A 58 -8.64 16.65 -29.70
CA ARG A 58 -9.57 17.47 -30.48
C ARG A 58 -8.87 18.64 -31.17
N TYR A 59 -7.98 19.32 -30.45
CA TYR A 59 -7.22 20.44 -30.99
C TYR A 59 -6.27 20.02 -32.12
N LEU A 60 -5.53 18.93 -31.92
CA LEU A 60 -4.62 18.39 -32.94
C LEU A 60 -5.36 17.85 -34.17
N ALA A 61 -6.53 17.23 -33.98
CA ALA A 61 -7.37 16.79 -35.09
C ALA A 61 -7.91 17.96 -35.93
N ALA A 62 -7.94 19.17 -35.37
CA ALA A 62 -8.29 20.41 -36.06
C ALA A 62 -7.05 21.17 -36.58
N GLU A 63 -5.96 20.46 -36.88
CA GLU A 63 -4.70 21.01 -37.41
C GLU A 63 -3.96 21.97 -36.46
N GLY A 64 -4.23 21.86 -35.15
CA GLY A 64 -3.54 22.64 -34.13
C GLY A 64 -2.05 22.26 -33.96
N ASP A 65 -1.23 23.20 -33.48
CA ASP A 65 0.21 23.01 -33.25
C ASP A 65 0.52 22.85 -31.75
N LEU A 66 1.41 21.91 -31.43
CA LEU A 66 1.89 21.65 -30.06
C LEU A 66 2.70 22.80 -29.45
N THR A 67 3.19 23.74 -30.27
CA THR A 67 3.86 24.96 -29.76
C THR A 67 2.88 26.04 -29.34
N ALA A 68 1.58 25.89 -29.65
CA ALA A 68 0.57 26.85 -29.23
C ALA A 68 0.39 26.85 -27.70
N PRO A 69 0.02 28.00 -27.10
CA PRO A 69 -0.22 28.09 -25.67
C PRO A 69 -1.48 27.31 -25.27
N VAL A 70 -1.45 26.65 -24.12
CA VAL A 70 -2.49 25.72 -23.65
C VAL A 70 -3.88 26.35 -23.58
N LYS A 71 -3.96 27.65 -23.32
CA LYS A 71 -5.22 28.40 -23.24
C LYS A 71 -6.12 28.29 -24.48
N VAL A 72 -5.56 27.97 -25.65
CA VAL A 72 -6.32 27.83 -26.91
C VAL A 72 -7.03 26.48 -27.03
N ALA A 73 -6.59 25.47 -26.28
CA ALA A 73 -7.13 24.12 -26.35
C ALA A 73 -7.79 23.66 -25.04
N MET A 74 -7.50 24.31 -23.91
CA MET A 74 -8.00 23.91 -22.59
C MET A 74 -9.53 24.02 -22.47
N ASN A 75 -10.10 23.21 -21.58
CA ASN A 75 -11.47 23.36 -21.12
C ASN A 75 -11.55 24.44 -20.02
N HIS A 76 -12.19 25.56 -20.36
CA HIS A 76 -12.43 26.71 -19.48
C HIS A 76 -13.59 26.50 -18.50
N SER A 77 -14.36 25.42 -18.62
CA SER A 77 -15.50 25.11 -17.76
C SER A 77 -15.49 23.63 -17.33
N PRO A 78 -14.46 23.21 -16.57
CA PRO A 78 -14.39 21.86 -16.04
C PRO A 78 -15.44 21.61 -14.96
N VAL A 79 -15.73 20.33 -14.70
CA VAL A 79 -16.49 19.95 -13.51
C VAL A 79 -15.62 20.20 -12.28
N LEU A 80 -16.10 21.08 -11.40
CA LEU A 80 -15.48 21.36 -10.12
C LEU A 80 -16.14 20.57 -9.00
N LEU A 81 -15.38 20.34 -7.94
CA LEU A 81 -15.91 19.79 -6.72
C LEU A 81 -16.65 20.89 -5.93
N ASP A 82 -17.87 20.58 -5.51
CA ASP A 82 -18.70 21.48 -4.71
C ASP A 82 -18.10 21.69 -3.31
N ASP A 83 -18.19 22.91 -2.79
CA ASP A 83 -17.64 23.30 -1.49
C ASP A 83 -18.31 22.53 -0.33
N GLU A 84 -19.58 22.15 -0.49
CA GLU A 84 -20.34 21.38 0.51
C GLU A 84 -19.91 19.91 0.61
N ILE A 85 -19.15 19.39 -0.38
CA ILE A 85 -18.73 18.00 -0.40
C ILE A 85 -17.58 17.81 0.58
N SER A 86 -17.80 17.01 1.62
CA SER A 86 -16.73 16.59 2.54
C SER A 86 -15.71 15.66 1.87
N THR A 87 -14.50 15.57 2.44
CA THR A 87 -13.43 14.68 1.94
C THR A 87 -13.89 13.23 1.79
N GLY A 88 -14.76 12.74 2.66
CA GLY A 88 -15.31 11.38 2.59
C GLY A 88 -16.32 11.15 1.44
N GLN A 89 -16.90 12.22 0.89
CA GLN A 89 -17.92 12.15 -0.17
C GLN A 89 -17.35 12.35 -1.57
N VAL A 90 -16.09 12.81 -1.70
CA VAL A 90 -15.44 13.14 -2.98
C VAL A 90 -15.44 11.95 -3.92
N ARG A 91 -15.01 10.77 -3.44
CA ARG A 91 -14.99 9.53 -4.24
C ARG A 91 -16.37 9.22 -4.81
N SER A 92 -17.41 9.25 -3.96
CA SER A 92 -18.78 8.95 -4.37
C SER A 92 -19.33 9.97 -5.37
N PHE A 93 -18.99 11.26 -5.22
CA PHE A 93 -19.33 12.29 -6.19
C PHE A 93 -18.70 12.00 -7.56
N MET A 94 -17.40 11.73 -7.59
CA MET A 94 -16.65 11.47 -8.83
C MET A 94 -17.17 10.21 -9.55
N LEU A 95 -17.44 9.14 -8.79
CA LEU A 95 -18.02 7.90 -9.34
C LEU A 95 -19.42 8.13 -9.93
N ARG A 96 -20.31 8.86 -9.24
CA ARG A 96 -21.67 9.17 -9.77
C ARG A 96 -21.63 10.03 -11.03
N ARG A 97 -20.66 10.92 -11.13
CA ARG A 97 -20.45 11.80 -12.29
C ARG A 97 -19.68 11.11 -13.43
N GLY A 98 -19.09 9.94 -13.17
CA GLY A 98 -18.25 9.24 -14.15
C GLY A 98 -16.97 10.00 -14.51
N ILE A 99 -16.39 10.73 -13.55
CA ILE A 99 -15.18 11.54 -13.77
C ILE A 99 -13.98 10.98 -13.00
N GLU A 100 -12.81 11.00 -13.63
CA GLU A 100 -11.55 10.53 -13.03
C GLU A 100 -10.77 11.64 -12.32
N HIS A 101 -11.11 12.92 -12.54
CA HIS A 101 -10.39 14.06 -12.00
C HIS A 101 -11.37 15.13 -11.53
N ALA A 102 -11.13 15.75 -10.37
CA ALA A 102 -11.97 16.79 -9.81
C ALA A 102 -11.12 17.87 -9.10
N PRO A 103 -10.94 19.05 -9.71
CA PRO A 103 -10.37 20.22 -9.04
C PRO A 103 -11.33 20.77 -7.98
N ARG A 104 -10.82 21.18 -6.83
CA ARG A 104 -11.53 21.99 -5.83
C ARG A 104 -10.96 23.40 -5.85
N VAL A 105 -11.83 24.39 -6.04
CA VAL A 105 -11.45 25.79 -6.18
C VAL A 105 -12.16 26.62 -5.12
N ARG A 106 -11.40 27.44 -4.39
CA ARG A 106 -11.92 28.36 -3.38
C ARG A 106 -11.33 29.75 -3.62
N ASP A 107 -12.18 30.76 -3.65
CA ASP A 107 -11.78 32.16 -3.91
C ASP A 107 -10.94 32.32 -5.20
N GLY A 108 -11.26 31.53 -6.23
CA GLY A 108 -10.54 31.52 -7.52
C GLY A 108 -9.21 30.76 -7.50
N LYS A 109 -8.79 30.20 -6.36
CA LYS A 109 -7.56 29.42 -6.21
C LYS A 109 -7.84 27.93 -6.23
N LEU A 110 -6.96 27.17 -6.87
CA LEU A 110 -6.98 25.71 -6.79
C LEU A 110 -6.52 25.28 -5.39
N GLU A 111 -7.47 24.82 -4.57
CA GLU A 111 -7.22 24.37 -3.19
C GLU A 111 -6.74 22.91 -3.17
N ALA A 112 -7.36 22.06 -4.00
CA ALA A 112 -7.04 20.64 -4.08
C ALA A 112 -7.27 20.10 -5.49
N PHE A 113 -6.58 19.02 -5.82
CA PHE A 113 -6.85 18.24 -7.02
C PHE A 113 -7.05 16.76 -6.66
N HIS A 114 -8.21 16.22 -7.00
CA HIS A 114 -8.57 14.85 -6.69
C HIS A 114 -8.50 13.99 -7.95
N VAL A 115 -7.87 12.82 -7.84
CA VAL A 115 -7.70 11.88 -8.94
C VAL A 115 -8.20 10.51 -8.53
N LEU A 116 -9.19 10.00 -9.26
CA LEU A 116 -9.59 8.60 -9.24
C LEU A 116 -8.72 7.84 -10.22
N TRP A 117 -7.71 7.19 -9.66
CA TRP A 117 -6.94 6.23 -10.41
C TRP A 117 -7.82 5.04 -10.71
N PRO A 118 -7.88 4.57 -11.97
CA PRO A 118 -8.26 3.20 -12.24
C PRO A 118 -7.37 2.37 -11.32
N THR A 119 -7.98 1.73 -10.32
CA THR A 119 -7.32 0.55 -9.79
C THR A 119 -7.20 -0.34 -11.01
N SER A 120 -6.00 -0.85 -11.30
CA SER A 120 -5.83 -2.01 -12.18
C SER A 120 -7.09 -2.86 -12.00
N SER A 121 -7.82 -3.17 -13.08
CA SER A 121 -9.03 -4.02 -13.05
C SER A 121 -8.83 -5.03 -11.94
N PRO A 122 -9.75 -5.16 -10.94
CA PRO A 122 -9.49 -5.97 -9.76
C PRO A 122 -8.95 -7.29 -10.26
N GLN A 123 -7.65 -7.46 -10.14
CA GLN A 123 -7.10 -8.77 -10.30
C GLN A 123 -7.68 -9.46 -9.09
N GLU A 124 -8.34 -10.60 -9.34
CA GLU A 124 -8.79 -11.48 -8.28
C GLU A 124 -7.54 -11.91 -7.53
N LEU A 125 -7.04 -11.07 -6.64
CA LEU A 125 -5.91 -11.30 -5.77
C LEU A 125 -6.54 -11.67 -4.43
N THR A 126 -6.13 -12.82 -3.91
CA THR A 126 -6.54 -13.28 -2.60
C THR A 126 -5.49 -12.82 -1.59
N ALA A 127 -5.93 -12.27 -0.47
CA ALA A 127 -5.08 -11.92 0.65
C ALA A 127 -5.20 -12.97 1.76
N VAL A 128 -4.10 -13.65 2.07
CA VAL A 128 -3.98 -14.52 3.24
C VAL A 128 -3.40 -13.70 4.39
N ILE A 129 -4.15 -13.58 5.49
CA ILE A 129 -3.70 -12.85 6.68
C ILE A 129 -3.49 -13.82 7.83
N MET A 130 -2.27 -13.83 8.37
CA MET A 130 -1.89 -14.70 9.48
C MET A 130 -2.27 -14.05 10.80
N THR A 131 -3.31 -14.55 11.47
CA THR A 131 -3.88 -13.93 12.69
C THR A 131 -3.75 -14.79 13.97
N GLY A 132 -3.20 -16.00 13.88
CA GLY A 132 -3.16 -17.00 14.97
C GLY A 132 -2.21 -16.74 16.16
N GLY A 133 -1.55 -15.59 16.26
CA GLY A 133 -0.58 -15.30 17.32
C GLY A 133 -1.23 -14.93 18.68
N LEU A 134 -0.70 -15.46 19.79
CA LEU A 134 -1.19 -15.11 21.16
C LEU A 134 -0.97 -13.64 21.55
N GLY A 135 0.01 -12.96 20.93
CA GLY A 135 0.33 -11.58 21.30
C GLY A 135 0.74 -11.40 22.76
N THR A 136 1.43 -12.38 23.37
CA THR A 136 1.76 -12.39 24.82
C THR A 136 2.55 -11.16 25.28
N ARG A 137 3.34 -10.54 24.40
CA ARG A 137 4.08 -9.30 24.65
C ARG A 137 3.18 -8.07 24.88
N LEU A 138 1.88 -8.18 24.58
CA LEU A 138 0.86 -7.16 24.81
C LEU A 138 -0.06 -7.50 25.99
N ALA A 139 0.26 -8.53 26.78
CA ALA A 139 -0.47 -8.82 28.01
C ALA A 139 -0.49 -7.59 28.94
N PRO A 140 -1.61 -7.32 29.64
CA PRO A 140 -2.80 -8.17 29.76
C PRO A 140 -3.85 -7.95 28.64
N LEU A 141 -3.62 -7.04 27.68
CA LEU A 141 -4.62 -6.70 26.65
C LEU A 141 -5.02 -7.92 25.81
N THR A 142 -4.10 -8.84 25.60
CA THR A 142 -4.27 -10.02 24.75
C THR A 142 -4.79 -11.25 25.48
N GLU A 143 -5.08 -11.18 26.78
CA GLU A 143 -5.62 -12.31 27.54
C GLU A 143 -7.10 -12.58 27.24
N LYS A 144 -7.85 -11.54 26.88
CA LYS A 144 -9.30 -11.60 26.63
C LYS A 144 -9.71 -11.11 25.24
N THR A 145 -8.76 -10.57 24.48
CA THR A 145 -8.99 -10.02 23.14
C THR A 145 -7.85 -10.45 22.24
N PRO A 146 -8.10 -11.13 21.12
CA PRO A 146 -7.03 -11.49 20.19
C PRO A 146 -6.37 -10.21 19.67
N LYS A 147 -5.04 -10.24 19.54
CA LYS A 147 -4.24 -9.09 19.09
C LYS A 147 -4.83 -8.39 17.84
N PRO A 148 -5.26 -9.09 16.77
CA PRO A 148 -5.92 -8.49 15.61
C PRO A 148 -7.12 -7.58 15.92
N LEU A 149 -7.83 -7.83 17.03
CA LEU A 149 -8.99 -7.07 17.47
C LEU A 149 -8.67 -5.89 18.40
N LEU A 150 -7.40 -5.68 18.76
CA LEU A 150 -7.03 -4.53 19.59
C LEU A 150 -7.27 -3.21 18.83
N PRO A 151 -7.84 -2.18 19.48
CA PRO A 151 -8.22 -0.95 18.81
C PRO A 151 -7.04 0.02 18.62
N ILE A 152 -7.01 0.64 17.44
CA ILE A 152 -6.18 1.76 17.02
C ILE A 152 -7.10 2.79 16.35
N ALA A 153 -7.11 4.02 16.87
CA ALA A 153 -8.00 5.10 16.39
C ALA A 153 -9.48 4.66 16.23
N GLY A 154 -9.98 3.91 17.21
CA GLY A 154 -11.38 3.45 17.24
C GLY A 154 -11.71 2.22 16.38
N LYS A 155 -10.75 1.64 15.65
CA LYS A 155 -10.96 0.42 14.84
C LYS A 155 -9.95 -0.69 15.19
N PRO A 156 -10.32 -1.98 15.04
CA PRO A 156 -9.37 -3.09 15.15
C PRO A 156 -8.16 -2.96 14.21
N ILE A 157 -7.00 -3.48 14.64
CA ILE A 157 -5.78 -3.59 13.80
C ILE A 157 -6.10 -4.25 12.46
N LEU A 158 -6.79 -5.39 12.50
CA LEU A 158 -7.09 -6.15 11.29
C LEU A 158 -8.04 -5.40 10.35
N SER A 159 -8.94 -4.56 10.86
CA SER A 159 -9.80 -3.73 10.02
C SER A 159 -8.99 -2.71 9.21
N HIS A 160 -7.94 -2.10 9.79
CA HIS A 160 -7.05 -1.21 9.03
C HIS A 160 -6.34 -1.93 7.90
N ILE A 161 -5.92 -3.18 8.12
CA ILE A 161 -5.24 -4.00 7.11
C ILE A 161 -6.20 -4.38 5.98
N ILE A 162 -7.40 -4.88 6.31
CA ILE A 162 -8.42 -5.27 5.32
C ILE A 162 -8.87 -4.05 4.51
N GLU A 163 -9.16 -2.93 5.16
CA GLU A 163 -9.58 -1.69 4.49
C GLU A 163 -8.49 -1.18 3.53
N HIS A 164 -7.21 -1.19 3.93
CA HIS A 164 -6.09 -0.79 3.06
C HIS A 164 -5.97 -1.67 1.82
N LEU A 165 -6.10 -2.99 1.96
CA LEU A 165 -6.04 -3.93 0.83
C LEU A 165 -7.28 -3.81 -0.06
N ARG A 166 -8.47 -3.66 0.53
CA ARG A 166 -9.73 -3.42 -0.19
C ARG A 166 -9.69 -2.15 -1.03
N ASP A 167 -9.13 -1.06 -0.50
CA ASP A 167 -9.02 0.21 -1.21
C ASP A 167 -8.07 0.11 -2.42
N GLN A 168 -7.22 -0.93 -2.45
CA GLN A 168 -6.38 -1.34 -3.58
C GLN A 168 -7.03 -2.39 -4.50
N GLY A 169 -8.29 -2.75 -4.27
CA GLY A 169 -9.08 -3.65 -5.13
C GLY A 169 -9.12 -5.11 -4.68
N ILE A 170 -8.47 -5.45 -3.57
CA ILE A 170 -8.43 -6.82 -3.03
C ILE A 170 -9.69 -7.06 -2.21
N THR A 171 -10.57 -7.93 -2.69
CA THR A 171 -11.88 -8.17 -2.05
C THR A 171 -12.03 -9.57 -1.49
N ARG A 172 -11.08 -10.48 -1.72
CA ARG A 172 -11.10 -11.84 -1.19
C ARG A 172 -10.00 -12.04 -0.16
N PHE A 173 -10.38 -12.48 1.04
CA PHE A 173 -9.48 -12.66 2.16
C PHE A 173 -9.62 -14.06 2.73
N ILE A 174 -8.50 -14.62 3.17
CA ILE A 174 -8.45 -15.85 3.97
C ILE A 174 -7.74 -15.52 5.27
N LEU A 175 -8.44 -15.62 6.39
CA LEU A 175 -7.87 -15.38 7.72
C LEU A 175 -7.43 -16.70 8.35
N SER A 176 -6.14 -16.83 8.65
CA SER A 176 -5.64 -17.95 9.46
C SER A 176 -5.86 -17.65 10.93
N VAL A 177 -6.76 -18.39 11.58
CA VAL A 177 -7.21 -18.16 12.96
C VAL A 177 -6.84 -19.33 13.88
N ASN A 178 -6.51 -19.02 15.13
CA ASN A 178 -6.23 -20.02 16.16
C ASN A 178 -6.79 -19.55 17.52
N TYR A 179 -5.98 -18.84 18.31
CA TYR A 179 -6.35 -18.38 19.64
C TYR A 179 -7.49 -17.36 19.58
N LEU A 180 -8.55 -17.60 20.35
CA LEU A 180 -9.78 -16.80 20.35
C LEU A 180 -10.36 -16.60 18.93
N ALA A 181 -10.24 -17.62 18.07
CA ALA A 181 -10.73 -17.59 16.69
C ALA A 181 -12.20 -17.16 16.60
N ASP A 182 -13.06 -17.68 17.48
CA ASP A 182 -14.49 -17.37 17.50
C ASP A 182 -14.76 -15.87 17.60
N MET A 183 -13.95 -15.12 18.37
CA MET A 183 -14.10 -13.66 18.46
C MET A 183 -13.79 -12.95 17.14
N ILE A 184 -12.81 -13.46 16.37
CA ILE A 184 -12.46 -12.91 15.05
C ILE A 184 -13.58 -13.23 14.06
N VAL A 185 -14.04 -14.49 14.05
CA VAL A 185 -15.14 -14.95 13.18
C VAL A 185 -16.43 -14.19 13.47
N ASP A 186 -16.81 -14.06 14.74
CA ASP A 186 -18.01 -13.33 15.16
C ASP A 186 -17.94 -11.83 14.82
N HIS A 187 -16.73 -11.24 14.89
CA HIS A 187 -16.55 -9.81 14.60
C HIS A 187 -16.61 -9.50 13.10
N TYR A 188 -16.02 -10.36 12.26
CA TYR A 188 -15.88 -10.09 10.83
C TYR A 188 -16.91 -10.82 9.95
N GLY A 189 -17.55 -11.88 10.44
CA GLY A 189 -18.53 -12.66 9.68
C GLY A 189 -17.96 -13.11 8.33
N ASP A 190 -18.74 -12.96 7.26
CA ASP A 190 -18.30 -13.20 5.88
C ASP A 190 -17.58 -11.99 5.24
N GLY A 191 -17.38 -10.90 5.99
CA GLY A 191 -16.76 -9.66 5.52
C GLY A 191 -17.69 -8.66 4.85
N SER A 192 -19.01 -8.93 4.77
CA SER A 192 -19.98 -8.07 4.07
C SER A 192 -19.96 -6.62 4.57
N ASP A 193 -19.81 -6.42 5.89
CA ASP A 193 -19.78 -5.10 6.52
C ASP A 193 -18.59 -4.24 6.08
N LEU A 194 -17.53 -4.90 5.60
CA LEU A 194 -16.33 -4.25 5.06
C LEU A 194 -16.33 -4.18 3.53
N ASN A 195 -17.39 -4.68 2.86
CA ASN A 195 -17.49 -4.84 1.40
C ASN A 195 -16.40 -5.77 0.82
N VAL A 196 -16.14 -6.89 1.50
CA VAL A 196 -15.20 -7.92 1.08
C VAL A 196 -15.79 -9.31 1.35
N THR A 197 -15.13 -10.37 0.90
CA THR A 197 -15.42 -11.76 1.25
C THR A 197 -14.29 -12.31 2.10
N ILE A 198 -14.63 -12.91 3.23
CA ILE A 198 -13.68 -13.48 4.19
C ILE A 198 -13.98 -14.97 4.37
N ASP A 199 -12.99 -15.79 4.03
CA ASP A 199 -12.92 -17.21 4.38
C ASP A 199 -11.98 -17.40 5.59
N TYR A 200 -12.15 -18.49 6.34
CA TYR A 200 -11.35 -18.78 7.54
C TYR A 200 -10.63 -20.12 7.43
N THR A 201 -9.36 -20.13 7.79
CA THR A 201 -8.55 -21.34 7.95
C THR A 201 -8.22 -21.51 9.42
N HIS A 202 -8.69 -22.60 10.03
CA HIS A 202 -8.46 -22.86 11.45
C HIS A 202 -7.18 -23.68 11.66
N GLU A 203 -6.21 -23.09 12.34
CA GLU A 203 -5.02 -23.82 12.77
C GLU A 203 -5.34 -24.65 14.03
N THR A 204 -5.01 -25.95 14.02
CA THR A 204 -5.20 -26.84 15.18
C THR A 204 -4.15 -26.65 16.27
N MET A 205 -3.00 -26.09 15.91
CA MET A 205 -1.88 -25.75 16.78
C MET A 205 -1.17 -24.54 16.21
N ARG A 206 -0.19 -23.98 16.91
CA ARG A 206 0.64 -22.91 16.36
C ARG A 206 1.51 -23.46 15.23
N MET A 207 1.19 -23.12 13.99
CA MET A 207 1.89 -23.65 12.82
C MET A 207 2.93 -22.67 12.24
N GLY A 208 3.26 -21.60 12.97
CA GLY A 208 4.24 -20.61 12.52
C GLY A 208 3.63 -19.61 11.52
N THR A 209 4.49 -18.81 10.89
CA THR A 209 4.08 -17.75 9.95
C THR A 209 3.74 -18.25 8.55
N GLY A 210 4.08 -19.50 8.21
CA GLY A 210 3.83 -20.11 6.91
C GLY A 210 3.08 -21.43 6.94
N GLY A 211 3.00 -22.12 8.08
CA GLY A 211 2.40 -23.45 8.14
C GLY A 211 0.91 -23.48 7.80
N ALA A 212 0.15 -22.43 8.11
CA ALA A 212 -1.26 -22.36 7.73
C ALA A 212 -1.48 -22.37 6.21
N LEU A 213 -0.49 -21.96 5.41
CA LEU A 213 -0.57 -22.05 3.95
C LEU A 213 -0.74 -23.50 3.48
N GLY A 214 -0.25 -24.48 4.25
CA GLY A 214 -0.44 -25.90 3.95
C GLY A 214 -1.86 -26.42 4.21
N LEU A 215 -2.70 -25.63 4.89
CA LEU A 215 -4.10 -25.96 5.18
C LEU A 215 -5.08 -25.35 4.17
N ILE A 216 -4.66 -24.31 3.46
CA ILE A 216 -5.51 -23.57 2.52
C ILE A 216 -5.74 -24.40 1.27
N ASP A 217 -6.99 -24.46 0.82
CA ASP A 217 -7.33 -25.03 -0.46
C ASP A 217 -6.81 -24.14 -1.60
N VAL A 218 -5.92 -24.68 -2.43
CA VAL A 218 -5.25 -23.96 -3.52
C VAL A 218 -6.22 -23.39 -4.55
N ASP A 219 -7.41 -23.98 -4.70
CA ASP A 219 -8.44 -23.52 -5.63
C ASP A 219 -9.14 -22.25 -5.13
N THR A 220 -9.06 -21.96 -3.83
CA THR A 220 -9.59 -20.72 -3.24
C THR A 220 -8.65 -19.52 -3.42
N LEU A 221 -7.37 -19.77 -3.74
CA LEU A 221 -6.37 -18.72 -3.90
C LEU A 221 -6.34 -18.16 -5.32
N SER A 222 -5.80 -16.96 -5.46
CA SER A 222 -5.35 -16.39 -6.73
C SER A 222 -3.93 -16.82 -7.08
N ASP A 223 -3.47 -16.51 -8.30
CA ASP A 223 -2.08 -16.72 -8.70
C ASP A 223 -1.45 -15.46 -9.35
N PRO A 224 -0.49 -14.78 -8.69
CA PRO A 224 -0.04 -15.01 -7.32
C PRO A 224 -1.10 -14.61 -6.28
N PHE A 225 -0.84 -14.81 -5.00
CA PHE A 225 -1.61 -14.31 -3.85
C PHE A 225 -0.70 -13.52 -2.90
N ILE A 226 -1.27 -12.61 -2.11
CA ILE A 226 -0.52 -11.87 -1.09
C ILE A 226 -0.68 -12.56 0.27
N CYS A 227 0.40 -12.72 1.02
CA CYS A 227 0.40 -13.22 2.38
C CYS A 227 1.02 -12.18 3.31
N LEU A 228 0.40 -11.92 4.46
CA LEU A 228 0.91 -10.94 5.42
C LEU A 228 0.56 -11.30 6.86
N ASN A 229 1.40 -10.86 7.79
CA ASN A 229 1.12 -10.98 9.21
C ASN A 229 0.02 -9.98 9.63
N GLY A 230 -0.94 -10.44 10.42
CA GLY A 230 -2.11 -9.65 10.85
C GLY A 230 -1.84 -8.58 11.91
N ASP A 231 -0.57 -8.31 12.22
CA ASP A 231 -0.11 -7.30 13.16
C ASP A 231 0.78 -6.21 12.54
N ILE A 232 0.92 -6.24 11.22
CA ILE A 232 1.74 -5.29 10.46
C ILE A 232 0.84 -4.24 9.82
N LEU A 233 0.80 -3.04 10.42
CA LEU A 233 0.17 -1.88 9.78
C LEU A 233 1.13 -1.27 8.77
N ASN A 234 0.67 -1.13 7.53
CA ASN A 234 1.51 -0.68 6.43
C ASN A 234 0.72 0.11 5.39
N ASP A 235 1.42 0.74 4.46
CA ASP A 235 0.87 1.44 3.30
C ASP A 235 1.41 0.89 1.97
N ILE A 236 1.78 -0.40 1.93
CA ILE A 236 2.40 -1.00 0.74
C ILE A 236 1.48 -0.88 -0.48
N ASP A 237 2.08 -0.56 -1.64
CA ASP A 237 1.41 -0.64 -2.93
C ASP A 237 1.47 -2.09 -3.45
N VAL A 238 0.35 -2.79 -3.30
CA VAL A 238 0.25 -4.21 -3.68
C VAL A 238 0.28 -4.38 -5.20
N ASN A 239 -0.22 -3.40 -5.95
CA ASN A 239 -0.17 -3.45 -7.41
C ASN A 239 1.28 -3.36 -7.89
N ALA A 240 2.07 -2.45 -7.33
CA ALA A 240 3.50 -2.33 -7.64
C ALA A 240 4.28 -3.60 -7.24
N LEU A 241 4.01 -4.16 -6.05
CA LEU A 241 4.59 -5.42 -5.61
C LEU A 241 4.28 -6.56 -6.58
N GLN A 242 3.02 -6.69 -7.00
CA GLN A 242 2.56 -7.73 -7.91
C GLN A 242 3.20 -7.60 -9.30
N SER A 243 3.25 -6.38 -9.85
CA SER A 243 3.90 -6.12 -11.14
C SER A 243 5.37 -6.55 -11.11
N GLN A 244 6.12 -6.13 -10.07
CA GLN A 244 7.53 -6.49 -9.96
C GLN A 244 7.72 -8.01 -9.77
N HIS A 245 6.85 -8.66 -8.99
CA HIS A 245 6.86 -10.12 -8.82
C HIS A 245 6.73 -10.85 -10.17
N ARG A 246 5.79 -10.41 -11.01
CA ARG A 246 5.55 -11.02 -12.33
C ARG A 246 6.63 -10.69 -13.35
N GLU A 247 7.06 -9.43 -13.44
CA GLU A 247 8.12 -8.99 -14.37
C GLU A 247 9.43 -9.76 -14.13
N ASN A 248 9.77 -9.96 -12.86
CA ASN A 248 10.95 -10.72 -12.48
C ASN A 248 10.71 -12.23 -12.44
N THR A 249 9.51 -12.69 -12.80
CA THR A 249 9.14 -14.11 -12.88
C THR A 249 9.59 -14.90 -11.64
N TRP A 250 9.35 -14.30 -10.47
CA TRP A 250 9.63 -14.90 -9.17
C TRP A 250 8.49 -15.83 -8.75
N ASP A 251 8.82 -16.96 -8.16
CA ASP A 251 7.85 -17.84 -7.48
C ASP A 251 7.45 -17.26 -6.12
N ALA A 252 8.38 -16.59 -5.42
CA ALA A 252 8.12 -15.91 -4.15
C ALA A 252 8.87 -14.58 -4.06
N THR A 253 8.22 -13.59 -3.46
CA THR A 253 8.81 -12.28 -3.20
C THR A 253 8.62 -11.90 -1.74
N MET A 254 9.73 -11.66 -1.05
CA MET A 254 9.72 -11.15 0.32
C MET A 254 9.77 -9.62 0.30
N VAL A 255 8.85 -8.98 0.99
CA VAL A 255 8.96 -7.54 1.21
C VAL A 255 9.99 -7.27 2.29
N VAL A 256 10.94 -6.40 2.00
CA VAL A 256 12.02 -6.00 2.91
C VAL A 256 12.00 -4.51 3.18
N ARG A 257 12.55 -4.09 4.31
CA ARG A 257 12.78 -2.68 4.63
C ARG A 257 14.23 -2.43 4.96
N ASP A 258 14.73 -1.26 4.59
CA ASP A 258 16.04 -0.81 5.05
C ASP A 258 15.95 -0.35 6.51
N HIS A 259 16.74 -0.99 7.37
CA HIS A 259 16.85 -0.68 8.78
C HIS A 259 18.27 -0.20 9.09
N HIS A 260 18.37 0.94 9.75
CA HIS A 260 19.64 1.55 10.12
C HIS A 260 19.78 1.51 11.63
N TYR A 261 20.83 0.85 12.10
CA TYR A 261 21.15 0.79 13.53
C TYR A 261 22.49 1.51 13.77
N VAL A 262 22.46 2.51 14.65
CA VAL A 262 23.66 3.18 15.11
C VAL A 262 24.16 2.44 16.33
N VAL A 263 25.32 1.79 16.21
CA VAL A 263 25.98 1.21 17.38
C VAL A 263 26.39 2.36 18.29
N PRO A 264 25.98 2.41 19.58
CA PRO A 264 26.25 3.57 20.43
C PRO A 264 27.70 3.62 20.95
N TYR A 265 28.56 2.71 20.48
CA TYR A 265 29.95 2.50 20.92
C TYR A 265 30.91 2.46 19.73
N GLY A 266 32.20 2.58 20.01
CA GLY A 266 33.26 2.22 19.06
C GLY A 266 33.28 0.73 18.76
N VAL A 267 33.13 0.37 17.48
CA VAL A 267 33.23 -1.01 16.99
C VAL A 267 34.67 -1.26 16.57
N VAL A 268 35.33 -2.22 17.23
CA VAL A 268 36.69 -2.66 16.90
C VAL A 268 36.63 -3.90 16.01
N GLU A 269 37.32 -3.84 14.88
CA GLU A 269 37.51 -4.96 13.97
C GLU A 269 38.80 -5.71 14.37
N VAL A 270 38.66 -7.02 14.60
CA VAL A 270 39.77 -7.93 14.90
C VAL A 270 39.80 -9.07 13.91
N ASP A 271 41.00 -9.54 13.57
CA ASP A 271 41.17 -10.72 12.71
C ASP A 271 40.93 -12.04 13.49
N PRO A 272 40.88 -13.22 12.83
CA PRO A 272 40.73 -14.51 13.52
C PRO A 272 41.82 -14.82 14.55
N SER A 273 42.99 -14.18 14.46
CA SER A 273 44.11 -14.29 15.40
C SER A 273 44.05 -13.27 16.54
N LYS A 274 42.96 -12.48 16.63
CA LYS A 274 42.71 -11.42 17.62
C LYS A 274 43.60 -10.19 17.50
N ASN A 275 44.25 -9.96 16.35
CA ASN A 275 44.99 -8.72 16.12
C ASN A 275 44.03 -7.56 15.80
N PHE A 276 44.39 -6.35 16.23
CA PHE A 276 43.65 -5.13 15.90
C PHE A 276 43.76 -4.79 14.41
N VAL A 277 42.62 -4.66 13.72
CA VAL A 277 42.54 -4.29 12.29
C VAL A 277 42.09 -2.85 12.12
N GLY A 278 41.15 -2.38 12.95
CA GLY A 278 40.64 -1.00 12.89
C GLY A 278 39.53 -0.75 13.90
N ALA A 279 39.08 0.50 13.98
CA ALA A 279 37.93 0.87 14.79
C ALA A 279 37.09 1.94 14.09
N LYS A 280 35.77 1.87 14.25
CA LYS A 280 34.81 2.88 13.80
C LYS A 280 34.01 3.36 15.00
N GLU A 281 34.00 4.66 15.25
CA GLU A 281 33.20 5.25 16.32
C GLU A 281 31.75 5.42 15.85
N LYS A 282 30.80 4.94 16.68
CA LYS A 282 29.36 5.00 16.43
C LYS A 282 28.93 4.68 14.98
N PRO A 283 29.39 3.57 14.40
CA PRO A 283 29.10 3.28 13.01
C PRO A 283 27.61 2.98 12.83
N THR A 284 27.06 3.44 11.71
CA THR A 284 25.72 3.07 11.27
C THR A 284 25.82 1.79 10.45
N MET A 285 25.11 0.75 10.89
CA MET A 285 24.95 -0.50 10.16
C MET A 285 23.62 -0.49 9.43
N SER A 286 23.63 -0.85 8.14
CA SER A 286 22.42 -0.96 7.32
C SER A 286 22.07 -2.43 7.10
N PHE A 287 20.81 -2.77 7.35
CA PHE A 287 20.26 -4.11 7.21
C PHE A 287 19.00 -4.09 6.35
N LYS A 288 18.70 -5.20 5.68
CA LYS A 288 17.37 -5.46 5.13
C LYS A 288 16.62 -6.36 6.09
N ILE A 289 15.54 -5.85 6.67
CA ILE A 289 14.68 -6.61 7.58
C ILE A 289 13.45 -7.11 6.84
N ASN A 290 12.97 -8.29 7.22
CA ASN A 290 11.73 -8.86 6.70
C ASN A 290 10.54 -8.03 7.19
N ALA A 291 9.69 -7.59 6.27
CA ALA A 291 8.52 -6.78 6.58
C ALA A 291 7.28 -7.61 6.98
N GLY A 292 7.34 -8.94 6.95
CA GLY A 292 6.18 -9.80 7.22
C GLY A 292 5.08 -9.72 6.16
N ILE A 293 5.45 -9.35 4.92
CA ILE A 293 4.57 -9.24 3.76
C ILE A 293 5.24 -9.97 2.59
N TYR A 294 4.47 -10.76 1.85
CA TYR A 294 4.97 -11.66 0.83
C TYR A 294 4.01 -11.72 -0.36
N MET A 295 4.55 -11.80 -1.57
CA MET A 295 3.79 -12.16 -2.77
C MET A 295 4.23 -13.55 -3.22
N LEU A 296 3.29 -14.49 -3.31
CA LEU A 296 3.57 -15.91 -3.49
C LEU A 296 2.80 -16.44 -4.69
N SER A 297 3.48 -17.13 -5.61
CA SER A 297 2.81 -17.93 -6.64
C SER A 297 2.27 -19.22 -6.04
N LYS A 298 1.17 -19.76 -6.58
CA LYS A 298 0.58 -21.02 -6.07
C LYS A 298 1.57 -22.19 -6.07
N SER A 299 2.54 -22.18 -6.99
CA SER A 299 3.60 -23.20 -7.10
C SER A 299 4.34 -23.46 -5.79
N VAL A 300 4.51 -22.44 -4.94
CA VAL A 300 5.27 -22.54 -3.69
C VAL A 300 4.57 -23.40 -2.64
N LEU A 301 3.23 -23.54 -2.72
CA LEU A 301 2.45 -24.33 -1.77
C LEU A 301 2.82 -25.82 -1.79
N SER A 302 3.37 -26.31 -2.90
CA SER A 302 3.90 -27.68 -3.00
C SER A 302 5.13 -27.94 -2.11
N VAL A 303 5.77 -26.88 -1.63
CA VAL A 303 6.93 -26.94 -0.72
C VAL A 303 6.49 -26.85 0.74
N VAL A 304 5.35 -26.21 1.01
CA VAL A 304 4.85 -25.99 2.38
C VAL A 304 4.40 -27.33 2.99
N PRO A 305 5.01 -27.76 4.10
CA PRO A 305 4.61 -28.98 4.78
C PRO A 305 3.27 -28.79 5.51
N ARG A 306 2.46 -29.85 5.56
CA ARG A 306 1.15 -29.83 6.22
C ARG A 306 1.27 -30.17 7.71
N ASN A 307 0.42 -29.56 8.53
CA ASN A 307 0.24 -29.88 9.96
C ASN A 307 1.51 -29.80 10.83
N ILE A 308 2.51 -29.00 10.44
CA ILE A 308 3.70 -28.75 11.26
C ILE A 308 3.98 -27.26 11.41
N PHE A 309 4.83 -26.91 12.38
CA PHE A 309 5.38 -25.58 12.49
C PHE A 309 6.27 -25.27 11.29
N TYR A 310 5.97 -24.18 10.59
CA TYR A 310 6.71 -23.74 9.43
C TYR A 310 6.64 -22.22 9.28
N ASP A 311 7.78 -21.58 9.10
CA ASP A 311 7.90 -20.13 9.00
C ASP A 311 8.18 -19.68 7.57
N LEU A 312 7.66 -18.52 7.18
CA LEU A 312 7.85 -18.01 5.83
C LEU A 312 9.33 -17.80 5.46
N PRO A 313 10.24 -17.32 6.33
CA PRO A 313 11.67 -17.35 6.03
C PRO A 313 12.23 -18.75 5.68
N MET A 314 11.74 -19.82 6.31
CA MET A 314 12.15 -21.19 5.96
C MET A 314 11.69 -21.57 4.56
N LEU A 315 10.48 -21.14 4.15
CA LEU A 315 9.99 -21.31 2.79
C LEU A 315 10.97 -20.72 1.76
N PHE A 316 11.52 -19.53 2.00
CA PHE A 316 12.46 -18.93 1.06
C PHE A 316 13.76 -19.74 0.92
N HIS A 317 14.25 -20.35 2.01
CA HIS A 317 15.39 -21.25 1.95
C HIS A 317 15.06 -22.53 1.16
N ASP A 318 13.95 -23.19 1.46
CA ASP A 318 13.54 -24.42 0.79
C ASP A 318 13.26 -24.19 -0.72
N LEU A 319 12.69 -23.04 -1.08
CA LEU A 319 12.49 -22.65 -2.47
C LEU A 319 13.82 -22.48 -3.21
N GLN A 320 14.82 -21.87 -2.58
CA GLN A 320 16.16 -21.74 -3.15
C GLN A 320 16.83 -23.10 -3.37
N GLU A 321 16.75 -24.01 -2.38
CA GLU A 321 17.31 -25.36 -2.50
C GLU A 321 16.68 -26.16 -3.64
N ARG A 322 15.40 -25.89 -3.95
CA ARG A 322 14.66 -26.50 -5.06
C ARG A 322 14.84 -25.79 -6.41
N GLY A 323 15.67 -24.76 -6.47
CA GLY A 323 15.94 -23.98 -7.69
C GLY A 323 14.78 -23.07 -8.13
N MET A 324 13.83 -22.78 -7.23
CA MET A 324 12.74 -21.85 -7.49
C MET A 324 13.23 -20.40 -7.36
N ARG A 325 12.58 -19.49 -8.07
CA ARG A 325 13.04 -18.10 -8.20
C ARG A 325 12.48 -17.26 -7.08
N VAL A 326 13.30 -16.95 -6.09
CA VAL A 326 12.92 -16.04 -5.01
C VAL A 326 13.52 -14.65 -5.21
N GLY A 327 12.77 -13.63 -4.82
CA GLY A 327 13.18 -12.23 -4.92
C GLY A 327 12.79 -11.39 -3.72
N THR A 328 13.17 -10.11 -3.77
CA THR A 328 12.80 -9.13 -2.74
C THR A 328 12.19 -7.89 -3.35
N TYR A 329 11.27 -7.27 -2.61
CA TYR A 329 10.69 -5.96 -2.93
C TYR A 329 10.96 -5.01 -1.76
N THR A 330 11.57 -3.86 -2.02
CA THR A 330 11.91 -2.91 -0.93
C THR A 330 10.77 -1.94 -0.67
N HIS A 331 10.22 -1.95 0.55
CA HIS A 331 9.17 -1.03 0.99
C HIS A 331 9.75 0.15 1.80
N SER A 332 9.60 1.36 1.26
CA SER A 332 10.07 2.60 1.89
C SER A 332 8.98 3.35 2.68
N GLY A 333 7.71 2.97 2.52
CA GLY A 333 6.57 3.64 3.16
C GLY A 333 6.41 3.34 4.65
N ARG A 334 5.25 3.67 5.19
CA ARG A 334 4.86 3.37 6.57
C ARG A 334 4.78 1.86 6.78
N TRP A 335 5.36 1.42 7.89
CA TRP A 335 5.29 0.04 8.37
C TRP A 335 5.52 0.05 9.88
N ILE A 336 4.60 -0.58 10.60
CA ILE A 336 4.56 -0.63 12.06
C ILE A 336 4.23 -2.07 12.44
N ASP A 337 5.21 -2.78 13.00
CA ASP A 337 5.01 -4.06 13.68
C ASP A 337 4.49 -3.78 15.09
N ILE A 338 3.26 -4.24 15.39
CA ILE A 338 2.64 -4.03 16.69
C ILE A 338 3.10 -5.14 17.64
N GLY A 339 4.41 -5.30 17.86
CA GLY A 339 4.95 -6.36 18.70
C GLY A 339 4.85 -6.09 20.21
N THR A 340 4.84 -4.82 20.61
CA THR A 340 5.02 -4.34 21.98
C THR A 340 4.08 -3.19 22.34
N MET A 341 3.94 -2.88 23.63
CA MET A 341 3.07 -1.80 24.10
C MET A 341 3.51 -0.41 23.58
N SER A 342 4.83 -0.20 23.45
CA SER A 342 5.39 1.01 22.84
C SER A 342 5.00 1.14 21.37
N GLU A 343 5.05 0.05 20.61
CA GLU A 343 4.66 0.06 19.19
C GLU A 343 3.15 0.26 19.03
N LEU A 344 2.34 -0.34 19.89
CA LEU A 344 0.89 -0.11 19.92
C LEU A 344 0.56 1.36 20.22
N THR A 345 1.25 1.97 21.17
CA THR A 345 1.08 3.39 21.51
C THR A 345 1.49 4.29 20.36
N ARG A 346 2.66 4.02 19.75
CA ARG A 346 3.12 4.73 18.56
C ARG A 346 2.11 4.62 17.41
N ALA A 347 1.58 3.43 17.15
CA ALA A 347 0.57 3.22 16.13
C ALA A 347 -0.70 4.06 16.40
N ARG A 348 -1.16 4.13 17.65
CA ARG A 348 -2.29 4.99 18.04
C ARG A 348 -2.01 6.46 17.77
N ASN A 349 -0.86 6.97 18.18
CA ASN A 349 -0.50 8.37 17.97
C ASN A 349 -0.52 8.75 16.48
N ILE A 350 0.08 7.90 15.64
CA ILE A 350 0.14 8.12 14.18
C ILE A 350 -1.27 8.13 13.58
N TYR A 351 -2.11 7.15 13.91
CA TYR A 351 -3.45 7.05 13.33
C TYR A 351 -4.47 8.05 13.91
N GLU A 352 -4.22 8.59 15.10
CA GLU A 352 -5.03 9.66 15.71
C GLU A 352 -4.55 11.06 15.29
N GLY A 353 -3.51 11.17 14.47
CA GLY A 353 -2.95 12.46 14.00
C GLY A 353 -2.23 13.25 15.09
N LYS A 354 -1.72 12.58 16.14
CA LYS A 354 -1.02 13.20 17.29
C LYS A 354 0.49 13.29 17.10
N GLU A 355 1.04 12.66 16.06
CA GLU A 355 2.43 12.79 15.62
C GLU A 355 2.44 13.23 14.15
N ALA A 356 3.02 14.41 13.88
CA ALA A 356 3.33 14.94 12.55
C ALA A 356 4.83 14.98 12.35
#